data_AF-A0A7J3XWK0-F1
#
_entry.id   AF-A0A7J3XWK0-F1
#
_cell.length_a   1.000
_cell.length_b   1.000
_cell.length_c   1.000
_cell.angle_alpha   90.00
_cell.angle_beta   90.00
_cell.angle_gamma   90.00
#
_symmetry.space_group_name_H-M   'P 1'
#
loop_
_entity.id
_entity.type
_entity.pdbx_description
1 polymer ?
#
loop_
_entity_poly.entity_id
_entity_poly.type
_entity_poly.pdbx_seq_one_letter_code
_entity_poly.pdbx_strand_id
1 'polypeptide(L)' 'MRSNVLKSPKNRHVALSNGVMSTPTVAFCCGGRCLGSMVGFVPREGLRHVIEDMMMRYKECIGQSTKLE' A
#
# COMPACT_ATOMS: atom_id res chain seq x y z
N MET A 1 -15.04 -9.62 9.40
CA MET A 1 -15.24 -8.75 8.22
C MET A 1 -14.67 -9.43 6.99
N ARG A 2 -15.49 -9.74 5.97
CA ARG A 2 -15.01 -10.28 4.69
C ARG A 2 -15.20 -9.21 3.61
N SER A 3 -14.17 -8.41 3.37
CA SER A 3 -14.19 -7.38 2.32
C SER A 3 -13.69 -8.01 1.01
N ASN A 4 -14.57 -8.12 0.00
CA ASN A 4 -14.17 -8.60 -1.32
C ASN A 4 -13.89 -7.40 -2.23
N VAL A 5 -12.61 -7.03 -2.30
CA VAL A 5 -12.11 -5.90 -3.07
C VAL A 5 -12.32 -6.11 -4.58
N LEU A 6 -12.52 -7.35 -5.05
CA LEU A 6 -12.76 -7.64 -6.48
C LEU A 6 -14.24 -7.53 -6.89
N LYS A 7 -15.17 -7.38 -5.95
CA LYS A 7 -16.62 -7.32 -6.24
C LYS A 7 -17.03 -6.01 -6.94
N SER A 8 -16.33 -4.92 -6.67
CA SER A 8 -16.56 -3.63 -7.33
C SER A 8 -15.62 -3.50 -8.54
N PRO A 9 -16.11 -3.18 -9.75
CA PRO A 9 -15.26 -2.97 -10.93
C PRO A 9 -14.16 -1.93 -10.71
N LYS A 10 -14.49 -0.84 -9.99
CA LYS A 10 -13.54 0.22 -9.61
C LYS A 10 -12.45 -0.33 -8.70
N ASN A 11 -12.82 -1.12 -7.70
CA ASN A 11 -11.87 -1.69 -6.75
C ASN A 11 -11.03 -2.80 -7.40
N ARG A 12 -11.60 -3.56 -8.34
CA ARG A 12 -10.87 -4.54 -9.16
C ARG A 12 -9.81 -3.87 -10.02
N HIS A 13 -10.12 -2.75 -10.66
CA HIS A 13 -9.14 -1.99 -11.43
C HIS A 13 -7.98 -1.53 -10.53
N VAL A 14 -8.29 -0.94 -9.37
CA VAL A 14 -7.27 -0.50 -8.40
C VAL A 14 -6.43 -1.66 -7.86
N ALA A 15 -7.05 -2.81 -7.56
CA ALA A 15 -6.36 -3.99 -7.08
C ALA A 15 -5.39 -4.54 -8.14
N LEU A 16 -5.82 -4.66 -9.40
CA LEU A 16 -4.99 -5.14 -10.49
C LEU A 16 -3.87 -4.16 -10.85
N SER A 17 -4.16 -2.86 -10.93
CA SER A 17 -3.16 -1.83 -11.26
C SER A 17 -2.04 -1.72 -10.23
N ASN A 18 -2.30 -2.13 -8.99
CA ASN A 18 -1.33 -2.13 -7.89
C ASN A 18 -0.80 -3.53 -7.54
N GLY A 19 -1.08 -4.55 -8.36
CA GLY A 19 -0.54 -5.90 -8.15
C GLY A 19 -1.05 -6.61 -6.88
N VAL A 20 -2.27 -6.32 -6.43
CA VAL A 20 -2.87 -6.98 -5.26
C VAL A 20 -3.26 -8.41 -5.63
N MET A 21 -2.46 -9.38 -5.17
CA MET A 21 -2.61 -10.80 -5.49
C MET A 21 -3.40 -11.60 -4.44
N SER A 22 -3.53 -11.09 -3.22
CA SER A 22 -4.25 -11.78 -2.14
C SER A 22 -4.82 -10.78 -1.13
N THR A 23 -5.52 -11.27 -0.10
CA THR A 23 -6.10 -10.44 0.95
C THR A 23 -5.82 -11.05 2.33
N PRO A 24 -5.63 -10.23 3.38
CA PRO A 24 -5.55 -8.76 3.34
C PRO A 24 -4.22 -8.27 2.76
N THR A 25 -4.25 -7.16 2.04
CA THR A 25 -3.06 -6.43 1.56
C THR A 25 -3.20 -4.98 1.98
N VAL A 26 -2.13 -4.42 2.54
CA VAL A 26 -2.03 -2.99 2.86
C VAL A 26 -0.87 -2.42 2.07
N ALA A 27 -1.19 -1.49 1.16
CA ALA A 27 -0.21 -0.77 0.35
C ALA A 27 0.05 0.61 0.94
N PHE A 28 1.31 1.05 0.91
CA PHE A 28 1.77 2.35 1.36
C PHE A 28 2.09 3.19 0.12
N CYS A 29 1.41 4.31 -0.07
CA CYS A 29 1.57 5.12 -1.28
C CYS A 29 1.80 6.60 -0.96
N CYS A 30 2.61 7.26 -1.79
CA CYS A 30 3.00 8.66 -1.69
C CYS A 30 2.89 9.30 -3.08
N GLY A 31 2.15 10.41 -3.21
CA GLY A 31 2.06 11.17 -4.47
C GLY A 31 1.63 10.37 -5.69
N GLY A 32 0.81 9.33 -5.53
CA GLY A 32 0.38 8.45 -6.61
C GLY A 32 1.28 7.25 -6.89
N ARG A 33 2.42 7.12 -6.20
CA ARG A 33 3.32 5.96 -6.29
C ARG A 33 3.26 5.11 -5.01
N CYS A 34 3.08 3.81 -5.14
CA CYS A 34 3.16 2.91 -3.99
C CYS A 34 4.62 2.54 -3.68
N LEU A 35 5.03 2.78 -2.43
CA LEU A 35 6.37 2.57 -1.89
C LEU A 35 6.59 1.12 -1.48
N GLY A 36 5.52 0.41 -1.14
CA GLY A 36 5.56 -0.98 -0.75
C GLY A 36 4.19 -1.48 -0.30
N SER A 37 4.11 -2.77 0.02
CA SER A 37 2.89 -3.40 0.52
C SER A 37 3.23 -4.52 1.49
N MET A 38 2.36 -4.74 2.49
CA MET A 38 2.34 -5.99 3.25
C MET A 38 1.20 -6.88 2.78
N VAL A 39 1.44 -8.18 2.79
CA VAL A 39 0.47 -9.20 2.40
C VAL A 39 0.26 -10.15 3.56
N GLY A 40 -1.00 -10.47 3.84
CA GLY A 40 -1.38 -11.35 4.93
C GLY A 40 -1.65 -10.62 6.24
N PHE A 41 -1.98 -11.40 7.26
CA PHE A 41 -2.32 -10.88 8.57
C PHE A 41 -1.06 -10.46 9.34
N VAL A 42 -1.10 -9.26 9.92
CA VAL A 42 -0.04 -8.73 10.79
C VAL A 42 -0.67 -8.31 12.12
N PRO A 43 -0.15 -8.76 13.27
CA PRO A 43 -0.60 -8.31 14.59
C PRO A 43 -0.47 -6.78 14.75
N ARG A 44 -1.24 -6.20 15.66
CA ARG A 44 -1.31 -4.74 15.84
C ARG A 44 0.05 -4.10 16.11
N GLU A 45 0.84 -4.71 16.99
CA GLU A 45 2.18 -4.22 17.32
C GLU A 45 3.08 -4.26 16.08
N GLY A 46 3.06 -5.36 15.32
CA GLY A 46 3.81 -5.48 14.07
C GLY A 46 3.38 -4.45 13.03
N LEU A 47 2.08 -4.22 12.90
CA LEU A 47 1.53 -3.21 11.99
C LEU A 47 2.00 -1.81 12.37
N ARG A 48 2.09 -1.49 13.67
CA ARG A 48 2.58 -0.19 14.15
C ARG A 48 4.03 0.06 13.69
N HIS A 49 4.92 -0.91 13.89
CA HIS A 49 6.32 -0.80 13.48
C HIS A 49 6.45 -0.62 11.96
N VAL A 50 5.70 -1.39 11.17
CA VAL A 50 5.71 -1.26 9.70
C VAL A 50 5.23 0.13 9.25
N ILE A 51 4.21 0.69 9.90
CA ILE A 51 3.73 2.04 9.60
C ILE A 51 4.81 3.08 9.94
N GLU A 52 5.44 2.97 11.11
CA GLU A 52 6.53 3.86 11.55
C GLU A 52 7.70 3.84 10.56
N ASP A 53 8.13 2.67 10.12
CA ASP A 53 9.19 2.49 9.12
C ASP A 53 8.81 3.13 7.77
N MET A 54 7.58 2.94 7.32
CA MET A 54 7.10 3.52 6.06
C MET A 54 6.98 5.04 6.14
N MET A 55 6.65 5.60 7.30
CA MET A 55 6.64 7.05 7.51
C MET A 55 8.05 7.65 7.43
N MET A 56 9.10 6.92 7.84
CA MET A 56 10.47 7.37 7.63
C MET A 56 10.81 7.39 6.12
N ARG A 57 10.49 6.32 5.39
CA ARG A 57 10.69 6.24 3.93
C ARG A 57 9.85 7.26 3.15
N TYR A 58 8.70 7.67 3.67
CA TYR A 58 7.85 8.70 3.07
C TYR A 58 8.57 10.06 2.99
N LYS A 59 9.36 10.42 4.01
CA LYS A 59 10.15 11.65 4.02
C LYS A 59 11.20 11.64 2.90
N GLU A 60 11.80 10.48 2.65
CA GLU A 60 12.73 10.28 1.53
C GLU A 60 12.02 10.35 0.19
N CYS A 61 10.79 9.81 0.09
CA CYS A 61 9.98 9.89 -1.14
C CYS A 61 9.69 11.34 -1.54
N ILE A 62 9.32 12.23 -0.61
CA ILE A 62 9.09 13.65 -0.93
C ILE A 62 10.40 14.33 -1.36
N GLY A 63 11.53 13.98 -0.73
CA GLY A 63 12.83 14.60 -1.03
C GLY A 63 13.46 14.12 -2.34
N GLN A 64 13.20 12.89 -2.77
CA GLN A 64 13.85 12.26 -3.93
C GLN A 64 12.93 12.05 -5.14
N SER A 65 11.64 12.41 -5.07
CA SER A 65 10.78 12.30 -6.24
C SER A 65 11.11 13.39 -7.25
N THR A 66 11.87 13.04 -8.29
CA THR A 66 11.79 13.76 -9.56
C THR A 66 10.41 13.52 -10.17
N LYS A 67 9.73 14.60 -10.60
CA LYS A 67 8.61 14.46 -11.53
C LYS A 67 9.16 13.79 -12.79
N LEU A 68 8.73 12.57 -13.07
CA LEU A 68 8.85 12.02 -14.41
C LEU A 68 7.78 12.74 -15.24
N GLU A 69 8.22 13.75 -15.99
CA GLU A 69 7.44 14.36 -17.08
C GLU A 69 7.26 13.39 -18.24
#